data_AF-A0A3N0YTL7-F1
#
_entry.id   AF-A0A3N0YTL7-F1
#
_cell.length_a   1.000
_cell.length_b   1.000
_cell.length_c   1.000
_cell.angle_alpha   90.00
_cell.angle_beta   90.00
_cell.angle_gamma   90.00
#
_symmetry.space_group_name_H-M   'P 1'
#
loop_
_entity.id
_entity.type
_entity.pdbx_description
1 polymer ?
#
loop_
_entity_poly.entity_id
_entity_poly.type
_entity_poly.pdbx_seq_one_letter_code
_entity_poly.pdbx_strand_id
1 'polypeptide(L)'
;MNDDVMLNVPVIRQLYHWDCGLACSRMVLEYLHPVSEEEFQRACLDLEFTESVWTIDLAYLMCKLGVRHCFCTQTLGVDKGFRNQSFYKKHFEKEEDRVNELFMKAESKGVLVKKCSVTVQEIQSHLEQGHVAIVLVNAVVLVCELCSTPVKYCCFLPVGQKCFCRKPDYQGHFVVVCGFNRNTGSIFYNNPAYSDRMY
;
A
#
# COMPACT_ATOMS: atom_id res chain seq x y z
N MET A 1 -25.41 6.18 17.52
CA MET A 1 -23.95 6.33 17.37
C MET A 1 -23.66 6.15 15.90
N ASN A 2 -22.68 6.85 15.33
CA ASN A 2 -22.29 6.58 13.95
C ASN A 2 -21.52 5.26 13.97
N ASP A 3 -22.03 4.24 13.28
CA ASP A 3 -21.43 2.89 13.29
C ASP A 3 -20.16 2.83 12.41
N ASP A 4 -19.88 3.93 11.70
CA ASP A 4 -18.69 4.12 10.89
C ASP A 4 -17.58 4.81 11.69
N VAL A 5 -16.39 4.20 11.68
CA VAL A 5 -15.14 4.87 12.00
C VAL A 5 -14.50 5.26 10.67
N MET A 6 -14.39 6.55 10.40
CA MET A 6 -13.77 7.05 9.17
C MET A 6 -12.83 8.20 9.48
N LEU A 7 -11.54 7.98 9.20
CA LEU A 7 -10.49 8.98 9.35
C LEU A 7 -10.43 9.83 8.09
N ASN A 8 -10.23 11.15 8.27
CA ASN A 8 -10.25 12.10 7.17
C ASN A 8 -8.90 12.15 6.43
N VAL A 9 -8.50 11.00 5.88
CA VAL A 9 -7.29 10.88 5.07
C VAL A 9 -7.57 11.46 3.68
N PRO A 10 -6.74 12.40 3.18
CA PRO A 10 -6.91 12.95 1.84
C PRO A 10 -6.65 11.88 0.79
N VAL A 11 -7.34 11.96 -0.34
CA VAL A 11 -7.13 11.06 -1.48
C VAL A 11 -6.09 11.70 -2.40
N ILE A 12 -5.00 10.98 -2.65
CA ILE A 12 -3.97 11.39 -3.61
C ILE A 12 -3.88 10.29 -4.67
N ARG A 13 -4.06 10.70 -5.92
CA ARG A 13 -4.00 9.80 -7.07
C ARG A 13 -2.55 9.51 -7.44
N GLN A 14 -2.25 8.25 -7.75
CA GLN A 14 -0.97 7.86 -8.33
C GLN A 14 -0.81 8.49 -9.73
N LEU A 15 0.42 8.87 -10.08
CA LEU A 15 0.73 9.50 -11.37
C LEU A 15 1.18 8.48 -12.42
N TYR A 16 1.77 7.39 -11.97
CA TYR A 16 2.31 6.31 -12.80
C TYR A 16 1.69 4.97 -12.42
N HIS A 17 2.06 3.90 -13.11
CA HIS A 17 1.54 2.57 -12.81
C HIS A 17 2.25 1.90 -11.62
N TRP A 18 3.40 2.43 -11.21
CA TRP A 18 4.29 1.85 -10.20
C TRP A 18 4.31 2.59 -8.86
N ASP A 19 3.82 3.83 -8.81
CA ASP A 19 3.97 4.74 -7.66
C ASP A 19 2.78 4.70 -6.68
N CYS A 20 1.91 3.68 -6.76
CA CYS A 20 0.77 3.53 -5.84
C CYS A 20 1.19 3.55 -4.36
N GLY A 21 2.33 2.95 -4.02
CA GLY A 21 2.89 3.00 -2.66
C GLY A 21 3.35 4.40 -2.23
N LEU A 22 3.87 5.20 -3.17
CA LEU A 22 4.28 6.58 -2.91
C LEU A 22 3.06 7.48 -2.73
N ALA A 23 2.04 7.31 -3.57
CA ALA A 23 0.76 8.00 -3.41
C ALA A 23 0.13 7.68 -2.05
N CYS A 24 0.11 6.41 -1.63
CA CYS A 24 -0.31 6.00 -0.28
C CYS A 24 0.53 6.65 0.83
N SER A 25 1.85 6.71 0.65
CA SER A 25 2.74 7.35 1.63
C SER A 25 2.44 8.84 1.79
N ARG A 26 2.20 9.55 0.68
CA ARG A 26 1.78 10.96 0.71
C ARG A 26 0.44 11.16 1.40
N MET A 27 -0.54 10.28 1.15
CA MET A 27 -1.84 10.33 1.85
C MET A 27 -1.68 10.20 3.37
N VAL A 28 -0.81 9.28 3.82
CA VAL A 28 -0.53 9.09 5.26
C VAL A 28 0.22 10.27 5.86
N LEU A 29 1.22 10.81 5.14
CA LEU A 29 1.98 11.99 5.58
C LEU A 29 1.07 13.21 5.70
N GLU A 30 0.26 13.52 4.69
CA GLU A 30 -0.68 14.65 4.74
C GLU A 30 -1.68 14.54 5.91
N TYR A 31 -2.02 13.32 6.33
CA TYR A 31 -2.92 13.08 7.46
C TYR A 31 -2.22 13.15 8.83
N LEU A 32 -1.05 12.53 9.01
CA LEU A 32 -0.40 12.37 10.33
C LEU A 32 0.79 13.30 10.55
N HIS A 33 1.54 13.61 9.49
CA HIS A 33 2.82 14.28 9.57
C HIS A 33 3.12 15.00 8.25
N PRO A 34 2.44 16.13 7.97
CA PRO A 34 2.59 16.81 6.68
C PRO A 34 4.05 17.23 6.47
N VAL A 35 4.57 16.91 5.29
CA VAL A 35 5.92 17.29 4.84
C VAL A 35 5.82 18.04 3.53
N SER A 36 6.80 18.90 3.26
CA SER A 36 6.87 19.60 1.96
C SER A 36 7.14 18.63 0.80
N GLU A 37 6.76 19.03 -0.41
CA GLU A 37 7.07 18.25 -1.62
C GLU A 37 8.59 18.07 -1.78
N GLU A 38 9.37 19.11 -1.49
CA GLU A 38 10.82 19.09 -1.59
C GLU A 38 11.44 18.10 -0.60
N GLU A 39 10.90 18.02 0.61
CA GLU A 39 11.33 17.07 1.63
C GLU A 39 11.00 15.63 1.25
N PHE A 40 9.77 15.40 0.74
CA PHE A 40 9.37 14.09 0.24
C PHE A 40 10.25 13.61 -0.92
N GLN A 41 10.49 14.48 -1.90
CA GLN A 41 11.33 14.17 -3.05
C GLN A 41 12.78 13.91 -2.64
N ARG A 42 13.33 14.73 -1.73
CA ARG A 42 14.67 14.51 -1.17
C ARG A 42 14.75 13.16 -0.43
N ALA A 43 13.70 12.80 0.31
CA ALA A 43 13.66 11.52 1.00
C ALA A 43 13.69 10.33 0.04
N CYS A 44 12.90 10.40 -1.04
CA CYS A 44 12.92 9.39 -2.11
C CYS A 44 14.28 9.30 -2.83
N LEU A 45 14.93 10.44 -3.10
CA LEU A 45 16.25 10.48 -3.74
C LEU A 45 17.34 9.86 -2.86
N ASP A 46 17.41 10.26 -1.58
CA ASP A 46 18.40 9.74 -0.64
C ASP A 46 18.23 8.25 -0.34
N LEU A 47 17.02 7.71 -0.49
CA LEU A 47 16.72 6.29 -0.37
C LEU A 47 16.87 5.53 -1.70
N GLU A 48 17.29 6.22 -2.76
CA GLU A 48 17.54 5.66 -4.10
C GLU A 48 16.32 4.90 -4.65
N PHE A 49 15.12 5.48 -4.48
CA PHE A 49 13.88 4.86 -4.95
C PHE A 49 13.91 4.63 -6.46
N THR A 50 13.43 3.46 -6.87
CA THR A 50 13.28 3.07 -8.27
C THR A 50 11.79 3.01 -8.64
N GLU A 51 11.50 2.69 -9.90
CA GLU A 51 10.13 2.38 -10.35
C GLU A 51 9.62 1.02 -9.84
N SER A 52 10.32 0.37 -8.91
CA SER A 52 9.88 -0.86 -8.21
C SER A 52 9.82 -0.62 -6.71
N VAL A 53 8.66 -0.15 -6.25
CA VAL A 53 8.43 0.19 -4.84
C VAL A 53 7.85 -1.01 -4.09
N TRP A 54 8.54 -1.45 -3.03
CA TRP A 54 8.12 -2.52 -2.13
C TRP A 54 7.68 -1.98 -0.77
N THR A 55 6.97 -2.80 0.01
CA THR A 55 6.49 -2.36 1.34
C THR A 55 7.64 -1.98 2.28
N ILE A 56 8.79 -2.64 2.17
CA ILE A 56 9.98 -2.28 2.95
C ILE A 56 10.51 -0.89 2.57
N ASP A 57 10.45 -0.50 1.28
CA ASP A 57 10.83 0.84 0.82
C ASP A 57 9.96 1.89 1.52
N LEU A 58 8.64 1.66 1.58
CA LEU A 58 7.71 2.56 2.28
C LEU A 58 8.04 2.67 3.78
N ALA A 59 8.45 1.58 4.44
CA ALA A 59 8.86 1.62 5.84
C ALA A 59 10.14 2.47 6.04
N TYR A 60 11.12 2.34 5.15
CA TYR A 60 12.31 3.21 5.15
C TYR A 60 11.95 4.68 4.92
N LEU A 61 11.01 4.97 4.02
CA LEU A 61 10.51 6.32 3.77
C LEU A 61 9.83 6.90 5.02
N MET A 62 8.93 6.16 5.64
CA MET A 62 8.27 6.56 6.89
C MET A 62 9.28 6.80 8.01
N CYS A 63 10.28 5.93 8.13
CA CYS A 63 11.38 6.09 9.10
C CYS A 63 12.16 7.38 8.85
N LYS A 64 12.54 7.63 7.59
CA LYS A 64 13.35 8.79 7.21
C LYS A 64 12.61 10.11 7.42
N LEU A 65 11.29 10.12 7.21
CA LEU A 65 10.41 11.27 7.43
C LEU A 65 9.87 11.37 8.86
N GLY A 66 10.42 10.59 9.81
CA GLY A 66 10.08 10.71 11.23
C GLY A 66 8.71 10.18 11.62
N VAL A 67 8.02 9.44 10.75
CA VAL A 67 6.73 8.83 11.05
C VAL A 67 6.94 7.59 11.91
N ARG A 68 6.34 7.57 13.12
CA ARG A 68 6.29 6.35 13.94
C ARG A 68 5.41 5.32 13.25
N HIS A 69 5.99 4.16 12.91
CA HIS A 69 5.32 3.11 12.17
C HIS A 69 5.77 1.72 12.64
N CYS A 70 5.05 0.69 12.19
CA CYS A 70 5.41 -0.71 12.37
C CYS A 70 5.10 -1.45 11.07
N PHE A 71 6.12 -2.02 10.42
CA PHE A 71 5.92 -2.83 9.23
C PHE A 71 5.73 -4.30 9.62
N CYS A 72 4.52 -4.82 9.43
CA CYS A 72 4.22 -6.24 9.65
C CYS A 72 4.23 -7.00 8.32
N THR A 73 4.88 -8.17 8.27
CA THR A 73 4.94 -9.04 7.10
C THR A 73 4.99 -10.52 7.48
N GLN A 74 4.46 -11.40 6.63
CA GLN A 74 4.60 -12.85 6.81
C GLN A 74 5.97 -13.37 6.32
N THR A 75 6.57 -12.66 5.36
CA THR A 75 7.85 -13.01 4.74
C THR A 75 8.85 -11.87 4.95
N LEU A 76 10.00 -12.20 5.53
CA LEU A 76 11.14 -11.28 5.60
C LEU A 76 11.93 -11.46 4.30
N GLY A 77 12.01 -10.40 3.50
CA GLY A 77 12.57 -10.48 2.15
C GLY A 77 11.50 -10.69 1.07
N VAL A 78 11.95 -11.10 -0.11
CA VAL A 78 11.07 -11.43 -1.23
C VAL A 78 10.48 -12.83 -1.07
N ASP A 79 9.17 -12.96 -1.26
CA ASP A 79 8.51 -14.25 -1.32
C ASP A 79 8.72 -14.89 -2.70
N LYS A 80 9.57 -15.93 -2.73
CA LYS A 80 9.91 -16.73 -3.91
C LYS A 80 8.69 -17.40 -4.57
N GLY A 81 7.58 -17.58 -3.84
CA GLY A 81 6.32 -18.09 -4.38
C GLY A 81 5.74 -17.20 -5.48
N PHE A 82 6.09 -15.91 -5.50
CA PHE A 82 5.65 -14.95 -6.51
C PHE A 82 6.59 -14.86 -7.72
N ARG A 83 7.70 -15.62 -7.77
CA ARG A 83 8.69 -15.57 -8.86
C ARG A 83 8.09 -15.81 -10.25
N ASN A 84 7.09 -16.68 -10.33
CA ASN A 84 6.45 -17.04 -11.59
C ASN A 84 5.27 -16.13 -11.97
N GLN A 85 4.89 -15.19 -11.10
CA GLN A 85 3.83 -14.23 -11.40
C GLN A 85 4.32 -13.23 -12.45
N SER A 86 3.51 -13.04 -13.50
CA SER A 86 3.82 -12.14 -14.62
C SER A 86 4.18 -10.72 -14.16
N PHE A 87 3.56 -10.27 -13.07
CA PHE A 87 3.82 -8.99 -12.42
C PHE A 87 5.28 -8.79 -11.97
N TYR A 88 5.92 -9.80 -11.36
CA TYR A 88 7.28 -9.66 -10.83
C TYR A 88 8.38 -10.20 -11.77
N LYS A 89 8.01 -10.95 -12.82
CA LYS A 89 8.94 -11.74 -13.64
C LYS A 89 10.07 -10.94 -14.32
N LYS A 90 9.83 -9.69 -14.72
CA LYS A 90 10.81 -8.92 -15.52
C LYS A 90 12.03 -8.44 -14.73
N HIS A 91 11.91 -8.26 -13.41
CA HIS A 91 12.95 -7.65 -12.57
C HIS A 91 13.25 -8.43 -11.27
N PHE A 92 12.73 -9.65 -11.14
CA PHE A 92 12.71 -10.40 -9.87
C PHE A 92 14.08 -10.54 -9.22
N GLU A 93 15.10 -10.98 -9.94
CA GLU A 93 16.40 -11.33 -9.35
C GLU A 93 17.17 -10.11 -8.83
N LYS A 94 17.17 -9.00 -9.60
CA LYS A 94 17.81 -7.74 -9.16
C LYS A 94 17.07 -7.10 -7.98
N GLU A 95 15.74 -7.14 -8.00
CA GLU A 95 14.93 -6.61 -6.90
C GLU A 95 15.02 -7.49 -5.65
N GLU A 96 15.21 -8.81 -5.81
CA GLU A 96 15.36 -9.76 -4.70
C GLU A 96 16.56 -9.42 -3.82
N ASP A 97 17.75 -9.23 -4.42
CA ASP A 97 18.96 -8.91 -3.66
C ASP A 97 18.80 -7.57 -2.91
N ARG A 98 18.28 -6.54 -3.60
CA ARG A 98 18.03 -5.20 -3.04
C ARG A 98 17.06 -5.25 -1.86
N VAL A 99 15.91 -5.90 -2.04
CA VAL A 99 14.87 -5.99 -1.01
C VAL A 99 15.37 -6.78 0.19
N ASN A 100 16.04 -7.91 -0.05
CA ASN A 100 16.63 -8.71 1.03
C ASN A 100 17.68 -7.91 1.83
N GLU A 101 18.50 -7.12 1.16
CA GLU A 101 19.46 -6.22 1.82
C GLU A 101 18.77 -5.17 2.70
N LEU A 102 17.67 -4.58 2.23
CA LEU A 102 16.88 -3.63 3.04
C LEU A 102 16.32 -4.30 4.30
N PHE A 103 15.81 -5.53 4.21
CA PHE A 103 15.35 -6.28 5.38
C PHE A 103 16.51 -6.57 6.35
N MET A 104 17.68 -6.99 5.85
CA MET A 104 18.85 -7.26 6.70
C MET A 104 19.32 -6.01 7.45
N LYS A 105 19.26 -4.82 6.82
CA LYS A 105 19.72 -3.57 7.43
C LYS A 105 18.65 -2.84 8.24
N ALA A 106 17.39 -3.29 8.21
CA ALA A 106 16.25 -2.55 8.74
C ALA A 106 16.43 -2.11 10.20
N GLU A 107 16.80 -3.06 11.08
CA GLU A 107 17.01 -2.79 12.50
C GLU A 107 18.11 -1.75 12.73
N SER A 108 19.27 -1.91 12.06
CA SER A 108 20.40 -0.96 12.16
C SER A 108 20.07 0.45 11.64
N LYS A 109 19.02 0.57 10.82
CA LYS A 109 18.52 1.82 10.25
C LYS A 109 17.30 2.37 10.99
N GLY A 110 16.88 1.73 12.08
CA GLY A 110 15.74 2.15 12.89
C GLY A 110 14.37 1.81 12.29
N VAL A 111 14.33 1.00 11.23
CA VAL A 111 13.09 0.58 10.57
C VAL A 111 12.51 -0.62 11.32
N LEU A 112 11.35 -0.43 11.95
CA LEU A 112 10.70 -1.48 12.75
C LEU A 112 9.95 -2.47 11.86
N VAL A 113 10.51 -3.68 11.72
CA VAL A 113 9.90 -4.79 10.98
C VAL A 113 9.51 -5.92 11.92
N LYS A 114 8.28 -6.42 11.80
CA LYS A 114 7.78 -7.58 12.54
C LYS A 114 7.34 -8.67 11.58
N LYS A 115 7.86 -9.89 11.79
CA LYS A 115 7.40 -11.06 11.07
C LYS A 115 6.13 -11.62 11.73
N CYS A 116 4.97 -11.13 11.33
CA CYS A 116 3.68 -11.57 11.83
C CYS A 116 2.55 -11.29 10.83
N SER A 117 1.44 -12.01 11.00
CA SER A 117 0.16 -11.64 10.39
C SER A 117 -0.53 -10.57 11.24
N VAL A 118 -1.37 -9.75 10.61
CA VAL A 118 -2.23 -8.78 11.31
C VAL A 118 -3.67 -9.12 10.94
N THR A 119 -4.51 -9.26 11.94
CA THR A 119 -5.95 -9.54 11.80
C THR A 119 -6.71 -8.27 11.45
N VAL A 120 -7.91 -8.41 10.89
CA VAL A 120 -8.80 -7.28 10.62
C VAL A 120 -9.15 -6.55 11.92
N GLN A 121 -9.31 -7.27 13.03
CA GLN A 121 -9.61 -6.68 14.34
C GLN A 121 -8.47 -5.82 14.87
N GLU A 122 -7.21 -6.23 14.65
CA GLU A 122 -6.04 -5.42 14.99
C GLU A 122 -5.98 -4.15 14.12
N ILE A 123 -6.31 -4.25 12.83
CA ILE A 123 -6.41 -3.07 11.95
C ILE A 123 -7.53 -2.14 12.45
N GLN A 124 -8.71 -2.67 12.77
CA GLN A 124 -9.83 -1.89 13.31
C GLN A 124 -9.46 -1.18 14.61
N SER A 125 -8.85 -1.89 15.56
CA SER A 125 -8.37 -1.30 16.82
C SER A 125 -7.30 -0.22 16.60
N HIS A 126 -6.47 -0.37 15.57
CA HIS A 126 -5.50 0.65 15.17
C HIS A 126 -6.18 1.91 14.61
N LEU A 127 -7.20 1.74 13.76
CA LEU A 127 -8.02 2.82 13.21
C LEU A 127 -8.81 3.57 14.28
N GLU A 128 -9.35 2.88 15.28
CA GLU A 128 -10.07 3.48 16.41
C GLU A 128 -9.21 4.47 17.20
N GLN A 129 -7.89 4.26 17.21
CA GLN A 129 -6.93 5.15 17.87
C GLN A 129 -6.55 6.36 16.99
N GLY A 130 -7.16 6.53 15.82
CA GLY A 130 -6.88 7.62 14.89
C GLY A 130 -5.68 7.38 13.96
N HIS A 131 -5.11 6.17 13.97
CA HIS A 131 -4.00 5.79 13.08
C HIS A 131 -4.49 5.17 11.78
N VAL A 132 -3.62 5.02 10.78
CA VAL A 132 -3.96 4.50 9.44
C VAL A 132 -2.99 3.39 9.02
N ALA A 133 -3.38 2.57 8.05
CA ALA A 133 -2.52 1.49 7.54
C ALA A 133 -2.37 1.56 6.02
N ILE A 134 -1.13 1.47 5.53
CA ILE A 134 -0.85 1.15 4.13
C ILE A 134 -0.84 -0.37 4.01
N VAL A 135 -1.66 -0.92 3.11
CA VAL A 135 -1.81 -2.37 2.93
C VAL A 135 -1.49 -2.74 1.50
N LEU A 136 -0.64 -3.76 1.33
CA LEU A 136 -0.43 -4.44 0.05
C LEU A 136 -1.55 -5.46 -0.15
N VAL A 137 -2.28 -5.34 -1.25
CA VAL A 137 -3.39 -6.22 -1.60
C VAL A 137 -3.19 -6.81 -2.98
N ASN A 138 -3.89 -7.90 -3.27
CA ASN A 138 -4.07 -8.37 -4.63
C ASN A 138 -5.24 -7.59 -5.26
N ALA A 139 -4.92 -6.69 -6.19
CA ALA A 139 -5.88 -5.77 -6.79
C ALA A 139 -7.05 -6.49 -7.48
N VAL A 140 -6.82 -7.69 -8.00
CA VAL A 140 -7.82 -8.45 -8.79
C VAL A 140 -8.95 -9.05 -7.96
N VAL A 141 -8.75 -9.15 -6.64
CA VAL A 141 -9.77 -9.66 -5.70
C VAL A 141 -10.40 -8.56 -4.85
N LEU A 142 -10.01 -7.30 -5.04
CA LEU A 142 -10.68 -6.17 -4.41
C LEU A 142 -12.09 -6.00 -5.01
N VAL A 143 -13.08 -5.92 -4.12
CA VAL A 143 -14.48 -5.67 -4.46
C VAL A 143 -14.92 -4.44 -3.68
N CYS A 144 -15.57 -3.50 -4.37
CA CYS A 144 -16.26 -2.38 -3.74
C CYS A 144 -17.72 -2.77 -3.53
N GLU A 145 -18.18 -2.77 -2.27
CA GLU A 145 -19.53 -3.21 -1.92
C GLU A 145 -20.59 -2.26 -2.50
N LEU A 146 -20.30 -0.95 -2.53
CA LEU A 146 -21.22 0.06 -3.06
C LEU A 146 -21.31 0.03 -4.59
N CYS A 147 -20.19 -0.19 -5.27
CA CYS A 147 -20.18 -0.26 -6.73
C CYS A 147 -20.66 -1.61 -7.25
N SER A 148 -20.75 -2.64 -6.39
CA SER A 148 -21.11 -4.03 -6.73
C SER A 148 -20.36 -4.56 -7.97
N THR A 149 -19.15 -4.04 -8.20
CA THR A 149 -18.32 -4.35 -9.37
C THR A 149 -16.89 -4.59 -8.92
N PRO A 150 -16.20 -5.61 -9.48
CA PRO A 150 -14.78 -5.81 -9.23
C PRO A 150 -13.99 -4.56 -9.65
N VAL A 151 -12.97 -4.22 -8.88
CA VAL A 151 -12.09 -3.12 -9.25
C VAL A 151 -11.38 -3.49 -10.56
N LYS A 152 -11.51 -2.65 -11.60
CA LYS A 152 -11.11 -3.00 -12.98
C LYS A 152 -9.59 -2.91 -13.16
N TYR A 153 -8.84 -3.92 -12.74
CA TYR A 153 -7.38 -3.91 -12.82
C TYR A 153 -6.74 -4.64 -14.01
N CYS A 154 -7.52 -5.42 -14.78
CA CYS A 154 -6.94 -6.38 -15.74
C CYS A 154 -5.91 -5.81 -16.73
N CYS A 155 -5.96 -4.51 -17.05
CA CYS A 155 -5.15 -3.89 -18.11
C CYS A 155 -4.80 -2.40 -17.89
N PHE A 156 -5.00 -1.83 -16.69
CA PHE A 156 -4.94 -0.36 -16.46
C PHE A 156 -5.74 0.46 -17.50
N LEU A 157 -6.83 -0.10 -18.04
CA LEU A 157 -7.65 0.58 -19.03
C LEU A 157 -8.47 1.70 -18.36
N PRO A 158 -8.73 2.81 -19.07
CA PRO A 158 -9.64 3.84 -18.61
C PRO A 158 -11.02 3.26 -18.22
N VAL A 159 -11.66 3.93 -17.25
CA VAL A 159 -13.00 3.59 -16.77
C VAL A 159 -13.95 3.46 -17.97
N GLY A 160 -14.58 2.28 -18.12
CA GLY A 160 -15.61 2.02 -19.14
C GLY A 160 -15.21 1.07 -20.26
N GLN A 161 -13.93 0.74 -20.44
CA GLN A 161 -13.52 -0.24 -21.46
C GLN A 161 -13.57 -1.68 -20.93
N LYS A 162 -14.06 -2.61 -21.77
CA LYS A 162 -14.01 -4.06 -21.51
C LYS A 162 -12.61 -4.56 -21.85
N CYS A 163 -11.88 -5.11 -20.87
CA CYS A 163 -10.66 -5.87 -21.20
C CYS A 163 -11.00 -7.33 -21.49
N PHE A 164 -10.43 -7.89 -22.56
CA PHE A 164 -10.64 -9.27 -23.03
C PHE A 164 -9.55 -10.25 -22.55
N CYS A 165 -8.77 -9.84 -21.56
CA CYS A 165 -7.79 -10.71 -20.89
C CYS A 165 -8.48 -11.92 -20.24
N ARG A 166 -7.87 -13.11 -20.42
CA ARG A 166 -8.18 -14.29 -19.60
C ARG A 166 -7.89 -13.93 -18.13
N LYS A 167 -8.58 -14.60 -17.18
CA LYS A 167 -8.56 -14.35 -15.72
C LYS A 167 -7.31 -13.56 -15.27
N PRO A 168 -7.48 -12.38 -14.66
CA PRO A 168 -6.34 -11.53 -14.34
C PRO A 168 -5.39 -12.25 -13.36
N ASP A 169 -4.10 -12.23 -13.68
CA ASP A 169 -3.03 -12.72 -12.81
C ASP A 169 -2.91 -11.87 -11.54
N TYR A 170 -2.19 -12.34 -10.52
CA TYR A 170 -1.90 -11.55 -9.32
C TYR A 170 -1.35 -10.16 -9.68
N GLN A 171 -1.91 -9.13 -9.07
CA GLN A 171 -1.44 -7.76 -9.22
C GLN A 171 -1.31 -7.12 -7.84
N GLY A 172 -0.07 -6.91 -7.40
CA GLY A 172 0.19 -6.19 -6.15
C GLY A 172 -0.23 -4.73 -6.28
N HIS A 173 -0.95 -4.23 -5.29
CA HIS A 173 -1.39 -2.83 -5.24
C HIS A 173 -1.43 -2.32 -3.81
N PHE A 174 -1.04 -1.07 -3.60
CA PHE A 174 -1.11 -0.44 -2.28
C PHE A 174 -2.39 0.38 -2.14
N VAL A 175 -3.02 0.29 -0.97
CA VAL A 175 -4.15 1.13 -0.56
C VAL A 175 -3.92 1.68 0.84
N VAL A 176 -4.59 2.77 1.19
CA VAL A 176 -4.62 3.28 2.58
C VAL A 176 -5.94 2.90 3.21
N VAL A 177 -5.90 2.00 4.18
CA VAL A 177 -7.05 1.69 5.02
C VAL A 177 -7.24 2.83 6.03
N CYS A 178 -8.40 3.46 5.99
CA CYS A 178 -8.70 4.69 6.73
C CYS A 178 -10.04 4.64 7.48
N GLY A 179 -10.70 3.49 7.54
CA GLY A 179 -11.92 3.35 8.31
C GLY A 179 -12.51 1.96 8.25
N PHE A 180 -13.59 1.75 9.00
CA PHE A 180 -14.38 0.53 8.98
C PHE A 180 -15.80 0.78 9.49
N ASN A 181 -16.72 -0.11 9.11
CA ASN A 181 -18.06 -0.17 9.67
C ASN A 181 -18.10 -1.24 10.78
N ARG A 182 -18.60 -0.88 11.96
CA ARG A 182 -18.65 -1.76 13.14
C ARG A 182 -19.63 -2.93 12.99
N ASN A 183 -20.70 -2.75 12.21
CA ASN A 183 -21.76 -3.74 12.09
C ASN A 183 -21.46 -4.76 10.99
N THR A 184 -20.99 -4.30 9.84
CA THR A 184 -20.70 -5.18 8.69
C THR A 184 -19.28 -5.72 8.73
N GLY A 185 -18.36 -5.05 9.42
CA GLY A 185 -16.93 -5.34 9.38
C GLY A 185 -16.24 -4.89 8.09
N SER A 186 -16.95 -4.19 7.20
CA SER A 186 -16.41 -3.66 5.94
C SER A 186 -15.32 -2.62 6.22
N ILE A 187 -14.33 -2.53 5.32
CA ILE A 187 -13.17 -1.64 5.46
C ILE A 187 -13.26 -0.50 4.44
N PHE A 188 -13.14 0.73 4.92
CA PHE A 188 -13.02 1.92 4.07
C PHE A 188 -11.55 2.18 3.73
N TYR A 189 -11.27 2.44 2.44
CA TYR A 189 -9.91 2.65 1.99
C TYR A 189 -9.79 3.69 0.85
N ASN A 190 -8.71 4.46 0.88
CA ASN A 190 -8.33 5.29 -0.25
C ASN A 190 -7.52 4.44 -1.24
N ASN A 191 -7.98 4.41 -2.47
CA ASN A 191 -7.31 3.70 -3.56
C ASN A 191 -6.63 4.71 -4.48
N PRO A 192 -5.29 4.74 -4.56
CA PRO A 192 -4.58 5.75 -5.36
C PRO A 192 -4.83 5.62 -6.87
N ALA A 193 -5.39 4.51 -7.36
CA ALA A 193 -5.77 4.37 -8.77
C ALA A 193 -7.03 5.18 -9.14
N TYR A 194 -7.80 5.63 -8.15
CA TYR A 194 -9.05 6.38 -8.32
C TYR A 194 -8.97 7.74 -7.61
N SER A 195 -9.75 8.71 -8.09
CA SER A 195 -9.88 10.02 -7.44
C SER A 195 -10.82 10.01 -6.25
N ASP A 196 -11.66 8.97 -6.13
CA ASP A 196 -12.75 8.90 -5.19
C ASP A 196 -12.43 7.87 -4.09
N ARG A 197 -12.94 8.09 -2.87
CA ARG A 197 -12.83 7.11 -1.78
C ARG A 197 -13.55 5.83 -2.20
N MET A 198 -12.86 4.69 -2.04
CA MET A 198 -13.46 3.39 -2.30
C MET A 198 -13.99 2.84 -0.98
N TYR A 199 -15.17 2.24 -1.04
CA TYR A 199 -15.91 1.71 0.11
C TYR A 199 -15.96 0.19 0.07
#